data_AF-A0A9E4FGE0-F1
#
_entry.id   AF-A0A9E4FGE0-F1
#
_cell.length_a   1.000
_cell.length_b   1.000
_cell.length_c   1.000
_cell.angle_alpha   90.00
_cell.angle_beta   90.00
_cell.angle_gamma   90.00
#
_symmetry.space_group_name_H-M   'P 1'
#
loop_
_entity.id
_entity.type
_entity.pdbx_description
1 polymer ?
#
loop_
_entity_poly.entity_id
_entity_poly.type
_entity_poly.pdbx_seq_one_letter_code
_entity_poly.pdbx_strand_id
1 'polypeptide(L)'
;MANPTSGGEMANPSPPLRWVMSKVLARAADPDRIAARRAKLEAKRRRTGAAHVVEYFHQVNDGYSHLAAQLLGAFVERYHARLVCHLVPPPSGPNAPEPDFLLGLSRYDAARIGPHYGLKFPGGAEPPDRELVDLATRILAGVVTDSSAFVDAAPR
;
A
#
# COMPACT_ATOMS: atom_id res chain seq x y z
N MET A 1 7.00 21.22 30.32
CA MET A 1 5.69 20.65 30.68
C MET A 1 5.12 20.01 29.42
N ALA A 2 5.24 18.70 29.30
CA ALA A 2 4.64 17.94 28.21
C ALA A 2 3.14 17.77 28.51
N ASN A 3 2.28 18.05 27.53
CA ASN A 3 0.84 17.87 27.65
C ASN A 3 0.47 16.45 27.19
N PRO A 4 0.01 15.54 28.07
CA PRO A 4 -0.35 14.19 27.68
C PRO A 4 -1.87 14.10 27.46
N THR A 5 -2.35 14.53 26.30
CA THR A 5 -3.74 14.31 25.89
C THR A 5 -3.83 14.04 24.39
N SER A 6 -3.70 12.77 24.00
CA SER A 6 -4.12 12.33 22.65
C SER A 6 -4.12 10.81 22.53
N GLY A 7 -5.11 10.15 23.13
CA GLY A 7 -5.32 8.72 22.92
C GLY A 7 -6.71 8.30 23.39
N GLY A 8 -7.06 8.67 24.62
CA GLY A 8 -8.38 8.39 25.21
C GLY A 8 -9.49 9.39 24.87
N GLU A 9 -9.16 10.67 24.58
CA GLU A 9 -10.17 11.72 24.37
C GLU A 9 -10.96 11.59 23.06
N MET A 10 -10.46 10.82 22.08
CA MET A 10 -11.25 10.49 20.87
C MET A 10 -12.25 9.35 21.10
N ALA A 11 -12.17 8.62 22.22
CA ALA A 11 -13.02 7.45 22.46
C ALA A 11 -14.47 7.82 22.86
N ASN A 12 -14.73 9.03 23.39
CA ASN A 12 -16.09 9.48 23.73
C ASN A 12 -16.22 11.01 23.86
N PRO A 13 -16.42 11.75 22.76
CA PRO A 13 -16.59 13.21 22.81
C PRO A 13 -17.90 13.60 23.51
N SER A 14 -17.89 14.79 24.16
CA SER A 14 -19.07 15.37 24.80
C SER A 14 -20.23 15.52 23.79
N PRO A 15 -21.50 15.46 24.22
CA PRO A 15 -22.65 15.52 23.30
C PRO A 15 -22.64 16.66 22.27
N PRO A 16 -22.34 17.94 22.63
CA PRO A 16 -22.28 19.01 21.65
C PRO A 16 -21.11 18.83 20.66
N LEU A 17 -19.94 18.41 21.16
CA LEU A 17 -18.77 18.15 20.33
C LEU A 17 -19.03 16.99 19.36
N ARG A 18 -19.69 15.93 19.82
CA ARG A 18 -20.09 14.76 19.00
C ARG A 18 -21.03 15.16 17.87
N TRP A 19 -22.00 16.05 18.14
CA TRP A 19 -22.90 16.54 17.10
C TRP A 19 -22.15 17.34 16.03
N VAL A 20 -21.23 18.23 16.43
CA VAL A 20 -20.38 18.97 15.49
C VAL A 20 -19.48 18.03 14.68
N MET A 21 -18.79 17.10 15.35
CA MET A 21 -17.95 16.09 14.71
C MET A 21 -18.75 15.24 13.72
N SER A 22 -19.96 14.81 14.09
CA SER A 22 -20.85 14.06 13.20
C SER A 22 -21.18 14.86 11.94
N LYS A 23 -21.49 16.16 12.06
CA LYS A 23 -21.75 17.02 10.88
C LYS A 23 -20.51 17.21 10.01
N VAL A 24 -19.32 17.31 10.60
CA VAL A 24 -18.06 17.42 9.86
C VAL A 24 -17.74 16.11 9.13
N LEU A 25 -17.81 14.96 9.83
CA LEU A 25 -17.57 13.65 9.25
C LEU A 25 -18.59 13.33 8.15
N ALA A 26 -19.88 13.60 8.38
CA ALA A 26 -20.92 13.42 7.37
C ALA A 26 -20.65 14.25 6.12
N ARG A 27 -20.17 15.49 6.27
CA ARG A 27 -19.76 16.33 5.13
C ARG A 27 -18.48 15.85 4.45
N ALA A 28 -17.55 15.25 5.18
CA ALA A 28 -16.31 14.71 4.63
C ALA A 28 -16.55 13.39 3.87
N ALA A 29 -17.52 12.60 4.32
CA ALA A 29 -17.94 11.33 3.74
C ALA A 29 -19.07 11.45 2.70
N ASP A 30 -19.53 12.68 2.43
CA ASP A 30 -20.57 12.98 1.43
C ASP A 30 -20.09 12.56 0.02
N PRO A 31 -20.75 11.58 -0.63
CA PRO A 31 -20.31 11.05 -1.92
C PRO A 31 -20.26 12.10 -3.03
N ASP A 32 -21.21 13.03 -3.07
CA ASP A 32 -21.29 14.05 -4.12
C ASP A 32 -20.15 15.05 -3.97
N ARG A 33 -19.79 15.39 -2.73
CA ARG A 33 -18.63 16.25 -2.45
C ARG A 33 -17.32 15.57 -2.80
N ILE A 34 -17.18 14.29 -2.48
CA ILE A 34 -16.01 13.50 -2.85
C ILE A 34 -15.88 13.45 -4.38
N ALA A 35 -16.98 13.20 -5.09
CA ALA A 35 -17.02 13.16 -6.55
C ALA A 35 -16.65 14.53 -7.17
N ALA A 36 -17.25 15.62 -6.68
CA ALA A 36 -16.93 16.97 -7.14
C ALA A 36 -15.46 17.34 -6.90
N ARG A 37 -14.90 16.97 -5.74
CA ARG A 37 -13.48 17.16 -5.44
C ARG A 37 -12.59 16.37 -6.40
N ARG A 38 -12.91 15.09 -6.65
CA ARG A 38 -12.19 14.24 -7.62
C ARG A 38 -12.23 14.84 -9.02
N ALA A 39 -13.40 15.28 -9.49
CA ALA A 39 -13.56 15.91 -10.79
C ALA A 39 -12.73 17.20 -10.93
N LYS A 40 -12.69 18.04 -9.90
CA LYS A 40 -11.86 19.26 -9.88
C LYS A 40 -10.36 18.95 -9.95
N LEU A 41 -9.90 17.94 -9.19
CA LEU A 41 -8.50 17.51 -9.21
C LEU A 41 -8.11 16.92 -10.57
N GLU A 42 -8.98 16.11 -11.16
CA GLU A 42 -8.76 15.51 -12.49
C GLU A 42 -8.73 16.58 -13.58
N ALA A 43 -9.64 17.56 -13.54
CA ALA A 43 -9.61 18.70 -14.45
C ALA A 43 -8.33 19.55 -14.28
N LYS A 44 -7.79 19.66 -13.06
CA LYS A 44 -6.49 20.31 -12.84
C LYS A 44 -5.35 19.50 -13.47
N ARG A 45 -5.29 18.19 -13.20
CA ARG A 45 -4.26 17.28 -13.74
C ARG A 45 -4.22 17.32 -15.26
N ARG A 46 -5.38 17.22 -15.92
CA ARG A 46 -5.51 17.30 -17.38
C ARG A 46 -5.02 18.63 -17.93
N ARG A 47 -5.41 19.76 -17.31
CA ARG A 47 -4.96 21.10 -17.72
C ARG A 47 -3.45 21.30 -17.58
N THR A 48 -2.81 20.64 -16.61
CA THR A 48 -1.36 20.72 -16.42
C THR A 48 -0.58 19.63 -17.17
N GLY A 49 -1.25 18.76 -17.94
CA GLY A 49 -0.61 17.63 -18.63
C GLY A 49 0.08 16.63 -17.71
N ALA A 50 -0.29 16.57 -16.42
CA ALA A 50 0.39 15.73 -15.45
C ALA A 50 -0.02 14.25 -15.61
N ALA A 51 0.93 13.32 -15.49
CA ALA A 51 0.62 11.89 -15.49
C ALA A 51 -0.21 11.49 -14.25
N HIS A 52 -0.97 10.40 -14.35
CA HIS A 52 -1.46 9.72 -13.16
C HIS A 52 -0.25 9.13 -12.43
N VAL A 53 -0.21 9.27 -11.10
CA VAL A 53 0.87 8.71 -10.28
C VAL A 53 0.29 7.64 -9.38
N VAL A 54 0.95 6.49 -9.32
CA VAL A 54 0.65 5.39 -8.42
C VAL A 54 1.86 5.14 -7.55
N GLU A 55 1.69 5.34 -6.26
CA GLU A 55 2.70 5.02 -5.25
C GLU A 55 2.52 3.56 -4.82
N TYR A 56 3.55 2.76 -5.03
CA TYR A 56 3.57 1.34 -4.73
C TYR A 56 4.57 1.05 -3.62
N PHE A 57 4.08 0.49 -2.52
CA PHE A 57 4.89 0.10 -1.37
C PHE A 57 5.14 -1.41 -1.44
N HIS A 58 6.40 -1.80 -1.50
CA HIS A 58 6.84 -3.16 -1.67
C HIS A 58 7.61 -3.64 -0.45
N GLN A 59 7.15 -4.75 0.12
CA GLN A 59 7.87 -5.47 1.16
C GLN A 59 8.40 -6.79 0.58
N VAL A 60 9.71 -6.99 0.66
CA VAL A 60 10.41 -8.08 -0.07
C VAL A 60 9.95 -9.49 0.33
N ASN A 61 9.61 -9.69 1.60
CA ASN A 61 9.19 -10.99 2.14
C ASN A 61 7.68 -11.13 2.35
N ASP A 62 6.88 -10.22 1.77
CA ASP A 62 5.42 -10.26 1.84
C ASP A 62 4.81 -10.95 0.59
N GLY A 63 3.88 -11.89 0.81
CA GLY A 63 3.24 -12.64 -0.27
C GLY A 63 2.43 -11.77 -1.22
N TYR A 64 1.74 -10.75 -0.71
CA TYR A 64 0.95 -9.84 -1.55
C TYR A 64 1.82 -8.95 -2.41
N SER A 65 2.93 -8.45 -1.84
CA SER A 65 3.95 -7.70 -2.57
C SER A 65 4.53 -8.51 -3.74
N HIS A 66 4.77 -9.81 -3.55
CA HIS A 66 5.22 -10.72 -4.61
C HIS A 66 4.19 -10.87 -5.74
N LEU A 67 2.91 -11.07 -5.40
CA LEU A 67 1.84 -11.15 -6.41
C LEU A 67 1.67 -9.83 -7.16
N ALA A 68 1.71 -8.70 -6.45
CA ALA A 68 1.57 -7.38 -7.04
C ALA A 68 2.71 -7.07 -8.02
N ALA A 69 3.95 -7.44 -7.69
CA ALA A 69 5.13 -7.23 -8.53
C ALA A 69 4.97 -7.81 -9.96
N GLN A 70 4.30 -8.96 -10.08
CA GLN A 70 4.02 -9.60 -11.37
C GLN A 70 3.06 -8.80 -12.26
N LEU A 71 2.25 -7.92 -11.68
CA LEU A 71 1.22 -7.13 -12.38
C LEU A 71 1.64 -5.70 -12.69
N LEU A 72 2.71 -5.19 -12.08
CA LEU A 72 3.10 -3.78 -12.17
C LEU A 72 3.34 -3.30 -13.61
N GLY A 73 4.02 -4.12 -14.43
CA GLY A 73 4.27 -3.78 -15.84
C GLY A 73 2.97 -3.61 -16.63
N ALA A 74 2.11 -4.63 -16.60
CA ALA A 74 0.81 -4.59 -17.27
C ALA A 74 -0.10 -3.48 -16.73
N PHE A 75 0.00 -3.16 -15.44
CA PHE A 75 -0.74 -2.08 -14.80
C PHE A 75 -0.32 -0.71 -15.34
N VAL A 76 0.99 -0.44 -15.40
CA VAL A 76 1.53 0.82 -15.93
C VAL A 76 1.14 1.02 -17.38
N GLU A 77 1.26 -0.04 -18.20
CA GLU A 77 0.88 -0.01 -19.61
C GLU A 77 -0.62 0.27 -19.79
N ARG A 78 -1.47 -0.47 -19.08
CA ARG A 78 -2.93 -0.38 -19.21
C ARG A 78 -3.50 0.98 -18.80
N TYR A 79 -2.95 1.58 -17.74
CA TYR A 79 -3.49 2.81 -17.16
C TYR A 79 -2.70 4.07 -17.52
N HIS A 80 -1.60 3.94 -18.28
CA HIS A 80 -0.68 5.04 -18.59
C HIS A 80 -0.29 5.84 -17.34
N ALA A 81 0.01 5.12 -16.25
CA ALA A 81 0.32 5.69 -14.96
C ALA A 81 1.83 5.67 -14.72
N ARG A 82 2.37 6.74 -14.13
CA ARG A 82 3.70 6.77 -13.57
C ARG A 82 3.70 5.98 -12.25
N LEU A 83 4.47 4.90 -12.21
CA LEU A 83 4.71 4.15 -11.00
C LEU A 83 5.87 4.79 -10.21
N VAL A 84 5.68 4.96 -8.90
CA VAL A 84 6.71 5.35 -7.93
C VAL A 84 6.79 4.25 -6.90
N CYS A 85 7.95 3.61 -6.80
CA CYS A 85 8.15 2.47 -5.91
C CYS A 85 8.78 2.92 -4.59
N HIS A 86 8.37 2.27 -3.51
CA HIS A 86 8.89 2.47 -2.16
C HIS A 86 9.16 1.11 -1.54
N LEU A 87 10.37 0.91 -1.01
CA LEU A 87 10.63 -0.24 -0.16
C LEU A 87 10.20 0.07 1.27
N VAL A 88 9.46 -0.86 1.87
CA VAL A 88 8.96 -0.71 3.25
C VAL A 88 9.36 -1.90 4.12
N PRO A 89 9.66 -1.65 5.41
CA PRO A 89 9.83 -2.73 6.37
C PRO A 89 8.48 -3.39 6.70
N PRO A 90 8.49 -4.55 7.37
CA PRO A 90 7.28 -5.13 7.96
C PRO A 90 6.52 -4.14 8.84
N PRO A 91 5.18 -4.24 8.90
CA PRO A 91 4.38 -3.41 9.79
C PRO A 91 4.86 -3.57 11.23
N SER A 92 5.06 -2.44 11.92
CA SER A 92 5.59 -2.41 13.28
C SER A 92 4.79 -1.47 14.18
N GLY A 93 4.96 -1.63 15.49
CA GLY A 93 4.33 -0.78 16.50
C GLY A 93 2.96 -1.29 16.99
N PRO A 94 2.27 -0.50 17.83
CA PRO A 94 1.07 -0.93 18.56
C PRO A 94 -0.15 -1.21 17.65
N ASN A 95 -0.07 -0.85 16.38
CA ASN A 95 -1.12 -1.06 15.38
C ASN A 95 -0.85 -2.27 14.47
N ALA A 96 0.23 -3.03 14.71
CA ALA A 96 0.53 -4.28 14.03
C ALA A 96 0.23 -5.46 14.97
N PRO A 97 -1.01 -5.98 14.99
CA PRO A 97 -1.32 -7.17 15.78
C PRO A 97 -0.54 -8.36 15.20
N GLU A 98 0.24 -9.03 16.05
CA GLU A 98 0.87 -10.32 15.74
C GLU A 98 1.70 -10.33 14.43
N PRO A 99 2.76 -9.49 14.33
CA PRO A 99 3.51 -9.30 13.08
C PRO A 99 4.13 -10.59 12.52
N ASP A 100 4.52 -11.52 13.38
CA ASP A 100 5.08 -12.82 12.97
C ASP A 100 4.04 -13.72 12.27
N PHE A 101 2.76 -13.58 12.61
CA PHE A 101 1.66 -14.31 11.97
C PHE A 101 1.25 -13.68 10.63
N LEU A 102 1.37 -12.35 10.50
CA LEU A 102 0.96 -11.64 9.29
C LEU A 102 1.71 -12.11 8.04
N LEU A 103 3.03 -12.36 8.15
CA LEU A 103 3.82 -12.85 7.02
C LEU A 103 3.50 -14.31 6.68
N GLY A 104 3.26 -15.15 7.68
CA GLY A 104 2.79 -16.52 7.44
C GLY A 104 1.46 -16.54 6.70
N LEU A 105 0.51 -15.71 7.14
CA LEU A 105 -0.80 -15.58 6.52
C LEU A 105 -0.70 -15.02 5.10
N SER A 106 0.12 -14.00 4.86
CA SER A 106 0.24 -13.43 3.51
C SER A 106 0.82 -14.42 2.49
N ARG A 107 1.78 -15.27 2.89
CA ARG A 107 2.28 -16.36 2.03
C ARG A 107 1.22 -17.42 1.76
N TYR A 108 0.51 -17.84 2.81
CA TYR A 108 -0.56 -18.83 2.69
C TYR A 108 -1.68 -18.35 1.75
N ASP A 109 -2.11 -17.10 1.92
CA ASP A 109 -3.14 -16.50 1.07
C ASP A 109 -2.64 -16.33 -0.36
N ALA A 110 -1.41 -15.81 -0.54
CA ALA A 110 -0.81 -15.63 -1.86
C ALA A 110 -0.71 -16.94 -2.65
N ALA A 111 -0.32 -18.04 -1.98
CA ALA A 111 -0.28 -19.38 -2.55
C ALA A 111 -1.65 -19.86 -3.03
N ARG A 112 -2.73 -19.46 -2.35
CA ARG A 112 -4.10 -19.86 -2.69
C ARG A 112 -4.72 -18.98 -3.76
N ILE A 113 -4.58 -17.67 -3.67
CA ILE A 113 -5.23 -16.73 -4.59
C ILE A 113 -4.46 -16.58 -5.91
N GLY A 114 -3.13 -16.65 -5.88
CA GLY A 114 -2.27 -16.41 -7.04
C GLY A 114 -2.70 -17.20 -8.29
N PRO A 115 -2.85 -18.53 -8.20
CA PRO A 115 -3.27 -19.35 -9.34
C PRO A 115 -4.61 -18.95 -9.95
N HIS A 116 -5.57 -18.46 -9.15
CA HIS A 116 -6.88 -18.02 -9.65
C HIS A 116 -6.80 -16.75 -10.52
N TYR A 117 -5.72 -15.99 -10.38
CA TYR A 117 -5.43 -14.79 -11.19
C TYR A 117 -4.32 -15.04 -12.23
N GLY A 118 -3.89 -16.29 -12.43
CA GLY A 118 -2.78 -16.61 -13.34
C GLY A 118 -1.41 -16.14 -12.84
N LEU A 119 -1.30 -15.82 -11.55
CA LEU A 119 -0.07 -15.40 -10.90
C LEU A 119 0.66 -16.59 -10.28
N LYS A 120 1.97 -16.46 -10.15
CA LYS A 120 2.83 -17.51 -9.61
C LYS A 120 3.12 -17.23 -8.14
N PHE A 121 2.90 -18.23 -7.30
CA PHE A 121 3.41 -18.21 -5.93
C PHE A 121 3.68 -19.64 -5.50
N PRO A 122 4.85 -19.96 -4.93
CA PRO A 122 5.14 -21.31 -4.49
C PRO A 122 4.15 -21.77 -3.41
N GLY A 123 3.42 -22.85 -3.68
CA GLY A 123 2.50 -23.44 -2.71
C GLY A 123 3.27 -24.02 -1.52
N GLY A 124 2.79 -23.75 -0.29
CA GLY A 124 3.47 -24.22 0.93
C GLY A 124 4.83 -23.55 1.16
N ALA A 125 5.03 -22.32 0.67
CA ALA A 125 6.30 -21.61 0.81
C ALA A 125 6.62 -21.31 2.28
N GLU A 126 7.69 -21.95 2.75
CA GLU A 126 8.39 -21.55 3.97
C GLU A 126 8.88 -20.08 3.86
N PRO A 127 9.09 -19.40 4.99
CA PRO A 127 9.71 -18.08 4.97
C PRO A 127 11.03 -18.13 4.19
N PRO A 128 11.31 -17.15 3.32
CA PRO A 128 12.61 -17.05 2.67
C PRO A 128 13.71 -16.83 3.72
N ASP A 129 14.92 -17.31 3.42
CA ASP A 129 16.10 -17.04 4.25
C ASP A 129 16.31 -15.53 4.38
N ARG A 130 16.63 -15.08 5.60
CA ARG A 130 16.92 -13.69 5.89
C ARG A 130 18.05 -13.14 5.01
N GLU A 131 19.10 -13.92 4.74
CA GLU A 131 20.20 -13.46 3.88
C GLU A 131 19.75 -13.20 2.45
N LEU A 132 18.81 -14.01 1.94
CA LEU A 132 18.21 -13.82 0.63
C LEU A 132 17.28 -12.61 0.61
N VAL A 133 16.51 -12.39 1.68
CA VAL A 133 15.67 -11.18 1.82
C VAL A 133 16.54 -9.93 1.85
N ASP A 134 17.64 -9.93 2.60
CA ASP A 134 18.57 -8.79 2.70
C ASP A 134 19.29 -8.53 1.37
N LEU A 135 19.66 -9.59 0.64
CA LEU A 135 20.22 -9.47 -0.71
C LEU A 135 19.21 -8.87 -1.69
N ALA A 136 18.00 -9.42 -1.76
CA ALA A 136 16.94 -8.92 -2.63
C ALA A 136 16.57 -7.47 -2.30
N THR A 137 16.50 -7.12 -1.01
CA THR A 137 16.25 -5.75 -0.55
C THR A 137 17.33 -4.79 -1.07
N ARG A 138 18.61 -5.16 -1.00
CA ARG A 138 19.71 -4.32 -1.52
C ARG A 138 19.64 -4.16 -3.04
N ILE A 139 19.34 -5.23 -3.77
CA ILE A 139 19.17 -5.18 -5.23
C ILE A 139 18.04 -4.20 -5.59
N LEU A 140 16.88 -4.36 -4.96
CA LEU A 140 15.72 -3.50 -5.19
C LEU A 140 15.96 -2.05 -4.77
N ALA A 141 16.68 -1.82 -3.67
CA ALA A 141 17.03 -0.47 -3.22
C ALA A 141 17.90 0.26 -4.25
N GLY A 142 18.78 -0.47 -4.96
CA GLY A 142 19.60 0.08 -6.04
C GLY A 142 18.81 0.55 -7.26
N VAL A 143 17.59 0.04 -7.45
CA VAL A 143 16.73 0.36 -8.61
C VAL A 143 15.41 1.03 -8.24
N VAL A 144 15.13 1.28 -6.96
CA VAL A 144 13.81 1.75 -6.48
C VAL A 144 13.33 3.07 -7.10
N THR A 145 14.27 3.91 -7.55
CA THR A 145 13.97 5.20 -8.21
C THR A 145 13.63 5.06 -9.70
N ASP A 146 13.97 3.92 -10.31
CA ASP A 146 13.65 3.59 -11.70
C ASP A 146 12.57 2.52 -11.70
N SER A 147 11.33 2.91 -11.96
CA SER A 147 10.21 1.99 -11.91
C SER A 147 10.26 0.90 -12.98
N SER A 148 10.92 1.14 -14.12
CA SER A 148 11.11 0.09 -15.13
C SER A 148 12.09 -0.96 -14.61
N ALA A 149 13.25 -0.51 -14.13
CA ALA A 149 14.26 -1.40 -13.57
C ALA A 149 13.75 -2.13 -12.31
N PHE A 150 12.91 -1.48 -11.49
CA PHE A 150 12.27 -2.11 -10.36
C PHE A 150 11.31 -3.24 -10.79
N VAL A 151 10.47 -3.02 -11.81
CA VAL A 151 9.53 -4.05 -12.31
C VAL A 151 10.27 -5.24 -12.92
N ASP A 152 11.43 -5.02 -13.51
CA ASP A 152 12.27 -6.08 -14.05
C ASP A 152 13.04 -6.84 -12.96
N ALA A 153 13.49 -6.15 -11.92
CA ALA A 153 14.24 -6.73 -10.80
C ALA A 153 13.34 -7.38 -9.72
N ALA A 154 12.06 -6.98 -9.63
CA ALA A 154 11.16 -7.48 -8.60
C ALA A 154 10.91 -8.99 -8.80
N PRO A 155 11.08 -9.82 -7.74
CA PRO A 155 10.93 -11.26 -7.84
C PRO A 155 9.49 -11.64 -8.26
N ARG A 156 9.39 -12.55 -9.23
CA ARG A 156 8.13 -13.06 -9.84
C ARG A 156 7.99 -14.57 -9.65
#